data_AF-A0A3D5WN05-F1
#
_entry.id   AF-A0A3D5WN05-F1
#
_cell.length_a   1.000
_cell.length_b   1.000
_cell.length_c   1.000
_cell.angle_alpha   90.00
_cell.angle_beta   90.00
_cell.angle_gamma   90.00
#
_symmetry.space_group_name_H-M   'P 1'
#
loop_
_entity.id
_entity.type
_entity.pdbx_description
1 polymer ?
#
loop_
_entity_poly.entity_id
_entity_poly.type
_entity_poly.pdbx_seq_one_letter_code
_entity_poly.pdbx_strand_id
1 'polypeptide(L)'
;ATRTMRQEYLAGLDGFISMPHQAYCYDFISEWLHSDNIPQLYDVARYVEDEACLYQRFEKLTVEDLVGTECFPCINEVILTKLMIEISDHIIDVDTITNTVEKRRTCVWYEPFENFYDGILQVANMQSFFKEHSAGFHTAEAKSIWKEYTESYYQMDTYYRLFHLSFQKSLETSNILLDDLFKHVVDKVEGLYTHWFLGELGNNWSDVCADELATYGKVLEVPQQEDFYRSRIQTSDTKVFVIISDAMRYEVAATMADQLQRETQSKVSISSMQSIFPSTTKFGMAALLPHKELTVEVRNDILTVLADGQSTASTYRDKVLKTEEPASVALKYNDIIAMKRAERSALVKGMDVVYIYHDT
;
A
#
# COMPACT_ATOMS: atom_id res chain seq x y z
N ALA A 1 20.59 -7.21 -30.20
CA ALA A 1 19.18 -7.36 -30.55
C ALA A 1 18.71 -6.00 -31.08
N THR A 2 18.05 -5.95 -32.24
CA THR A 2 17.44 -4.70 -32.72
C THR A 2 16.53 -4.17 -31.61
N ARG A 3 16.72 -2.92 -31.19
CA ARG A 3 15.91 -2.22 -30.18
C ARG A 3 14.51 -1.86 -30.70
N THR A 4 14.05 -2.56 -31.73
CA THR A 4 12.85 -2.27 -32.50
C THR A 4 12.18 -3.56 -32.92
N MET A 5 10.85 -3.48 -33.00
CA MET A 5 9.91 -4.48 -33.52
C MET A 5 10.36 -5.09 -34.86
N ARG A 6 9.93 -6.34 -35.14
CA ARG A 6 10.20 -7.01 -36.42
C ARG A 6 9.56 -6.24 -37.57
N GLN A 7 10.28 -6.12 -38.69
CA GLN A 7 9.81 -5.36 -39.86
C GLN A 7 8.49 -5.90 -40.44
N GLU A 8 8.26 -7.20 -40.34
CA GLU A 8 7.02 -7.84 -40.79
C GLU A 8 5.76 -7.28 -40.11
N TYR A 9 5.90 -6.77 -38.88
CA TYR A 9 4.78 -6.17 -38.15
C TYR A 9 4.38 -4.80 -38.72
N LEU A 10 5.28 -4.15 -39.47
CA LEU A 10 5.06 -2.86 -40.15
C LEU A 10 4.64 -3.00 -41.63
N ALA A 11 4.34 -4.22 -42.10
CA ALA A 11 3.96 -4.47 -43.49
C ALA A 11 2.82 -3.55 -43.97
N GLY A 12 3.01 -2.92 -45.14
CA GLY A 12 2.07 -1.94 -45.71
C GLY A 12 2.38 -0.48 -45.32
N LEU A 13 3.39 -0.24 -44.48
CA LEU A 13 3.95 1.09 -44.21
C LEU A 13 5.25 1.34 -45.00
N ASP A 14 5.54 0.52 -46.00
CA ASP A 14 6.79 0.57 -46.77
C ASP A 14 7.07 1.94 -47.39
N GLY A 15 6.02 2.67 -47.79
CA GLY A 15 6.11 4.03 -48.32
C GLY A 15 6.58 5.08 -47.30
N PHE A 16 6.48 4.79 -46.01
CA PHE A 16 6.92 5.66 -44.91
C PHE A 16 8.31 5.27 -44.38
N ILE A 17 8.85 4.11 -44.79
CA ILE A 17 10.10 3.56 -44.26
C ILE A 17 11.26 3.85 -45.21
N SER A 18 12.18 4.72 -44.78
CA SER A 18 13.40 5.02 -45.53
C SER A 18 14.56 4.11 -45.10
N MET A 19 14.73 2.97 -45.77
CA MET A 19 15.83 2.03 -45.50
C MET A 19 17.23 2.69 -45.52
N PRO A 20 17.57 3.59 -46.46
CA PRO A 20 18.91 4.21 -46.48
C PRO A 20 19.21 5.10 -45.27
N HIS A 21 18.18 5.63 -44.60
CA HIS A 21 18.32 6.57 -43.48
C HIS A 21 18.00 5.94 -42.13
N GLN A 22 17.78 4.63 -42.06
CA GLN A 22 17.31 3.95 -40.86
C GLN A 22 18.18 4.23 -39.62
N ALA A 23 19.51 4.15 -39.75
CA ALA A 23 20.43 4.41 -38.65
C ALA A 23 20.31 5.85 -38.14
N TYR A 24 20.29 6.83 -39.06
CA TYR A 24 20.13 8.23 -38.73
C TYR A 24 18.78 8.52 -38.05
N CYS A 25 17.68 7.97 -38.60
CA CYS A 25 16.36 8.12 -38.01
C CYS A 25 16.29 7.48 -36.61
N TYR A 26 16.93 6.33 -36.41
CA TYR A 26 17.01 5.68 -35.12
C TYR A 26 17.75 6.54 -34.10
N ASP A 27 18.94 7.05 -34.44
CA ASP A 27 19.74 7.89 -33.55
C ASP A 27 18.99 9.19 -33.21
N PHE A 28 18.36 9.83 -34.20
CA PHE A 28 17.55 11.03 -34.00
C PHE A 28 16.39 10.81 -33.01
N ILE A 29 15.61 9.73 -33.19
CA ILE A 29 14.50 9.41 -32.28
C ILE A 29 15.03 9.00 -30.90
N SER A 30 16.11 8.23 -30.84
CA SER A 30 16.74 7.84 -29.58
C SER A 30 17.22 9.06 -28.79
N GLU A 31 17.85 10.05 -29.42
CA GLU A 31 18.24 11.29 -28.76
C GLU A 31 17.03 12.09 -28.27
N TRP A 32 15.97 12.18 -29.10
CA TRP A 32 14.77 12.93 -28.75
C TRP A 32 14.01 12.29 -27.57
N LEU A 33 13.89 10.96 -27.54
CA LEU A 33 13.30 10.19 -26.44
C LEU A 33 13.98 10.44 -25.08
N HIS A 34 15.27 10.78 -25.10
CA HIS A 34 16.07 11.03 -23.89
C HIS A 34 16.36 12.53 -23.65
N SER A 35 15.60 13.41 -24.30
CA SER A 35 15.74 14.87 -24.18
C SER A 35 14.63 15.51 -23.35
N ASP A 36 14.86 16.75 -22.90
CA ASP A 36 13.85 17.55 -22.19
C ASP A 36 12.63 17.94 -23.06
N ASN A 37 12.71 17.73 -24.38
CA ASN A 37 11.63 18.03 -25.34
C ASN A 37 10.70 16.82 -25.59
N ILE A 38 10.64 15.89 -24.64
CA ILE A 38 9.79 14.69 -24.70
C ILE A 38 8.30 14.98 -24.93
N PRO A 39 7.68 16.08 -24.44
CA PRO A 39 6.26 16.33 -24.72
C PRO A 39 5.98 16.60 -26.21
N GLN A 40 6.91 17.25 -26.92
CA GLN A 40 6.76 17.47 -28.36
C GLN A 40 6.86 16.16 -29.14
N LEU A 41 7.74 15.25 -28.71
CA LEU A 41 7.83 13.93 -29.30
C LEU A 41 6.55 13.13 -29.06
N TYR A 42 5.94 13.26 -27.88
CA TYR A 42 4.69 12.58 -27.58
C TYR A 42 3.59 12.98 -28.58
N ASP A 43 3.41 14.28 -28.86
CA ASP A 43 2.43 14.77 -29.83
C ASP A 43 2.71 14.25 -31.25
N VAL A 44 3.98 14.27 -31.66
CA VAL A 44 4.40 13.74 -32.98
C VAL A 44 4.18 12.22 -33.06
N ALA A 45 4.49 11.49 -31.99
CA ALA A 45 4.27 10.05 -31.92
C ALA A 45 2.78 9.73 -32.03
N ARG A 46 1.91 10.45 -31.31
CA ARG A 46 0.45 10.30 -31.41
C ARG A 46 -0.07 10.60 -32.81
N TYR A 47 0.41 11.67 -33.46
CA TYR A 47 0.06 11.95 -34.86
C TYR A 47 0.43 10.80 -35.80
N VAL A 48 1.64 10.25 -35.66
CA VAL A 48 2.09 9.12 -36.49
C VAL A 48 1.28 7.85 -36.18
N GLU A 49 0.92 7.61 -34.92
CA GLU A 49 0.06 6.49 -34.52
C GLU A 49 -1.29 6.53 -35.23
N ASP A 50 -1.91 7.71 -35.31
CA ASP A 50 -3.20 7.91 -35.95
C ASP A 50 -3.12 7.76 -37.48
N GLU A 51 -2.17 8.44 -38.12
CA GLU A 51 -2.01 8.41 -39.58
C GLU A 51 -1.67 7.01 -40.12
N ALA A 52 -0.88 6.24 -39.36
CA ALA A 52 -0.46 4.90 -39.75
C ALA A 52 -1.33 3.77 -39.14
N CYS A 53 -2.39 4.12 -38.41
CA CYS A 53 -3.27 3.17 -37.70
C CYS A 53 -2.47 2.16 -36.86
N LEU A 54 -1.48 2.64 -36.09
CA LEU A 54 -0.52 1.78 -35.39
C LEU A 54 -1.18 0.97 -34.26
N TYR A 55 -2.17 1.54 -33.57
CA TYR A 55 -2.89 0.81 -32.52
C TYR A 55 -3.52 -0.48 -33.05
N GLN A 56 -4.34 -0.40 -34.11
CA GLN A 56 -5.05 -1.56 -34.69
C GLN A 56 -4.10 -2.58 -35.31
N ARG A 57 -2.89 -2.13 -35.68
CA ARG A 57 -1.82 -3.00 -36.15
C ARG A 57 -1.18 -3.75 -35.00
N PHE A 58 -0.77 -3.04 -33.95
CA PHE A 58 -0.10 -3.62 -32.78
C PHE A 58 -1.05 -4.48 -31.95
N GLU A 59 -2.35 -4.21 -31.96
CA GLU A 59 -3.38 -5.04 -31.34
C GLU A 59 -3.34 -6.51 -31.82
N LYS A 60 -2.84 -6.78 -33.02
CA LYS A 60 -2.72 -8.14 -33.58
C LYS A 60 -1.49 -8.89 -33.08
N LEU A 61 -0.57 -8.22 -32.42
CA LEU A 61 0.68 -8.80 -31.90
C LEU A 61 0.50 -9.31 -30.48
N THR A 62 1.44 -10.14 -30.00
CA THR A 62 1.44 -10.59 -28.60
C THR A 62 2.11 -9.56 -27.67
N VAL A 63 1.99 -9.74 -26.36
CA VAL A 63 2.68 -8.88 -25.39
C VAL A 63 4.20 -9.01 -25.54
N GLU A 64 4.71 -10.22 -25.77
CA GLU A 64 6.14 -10.49 -25.96
C GLU A 64 6.72 -9.78 -27.18
N ASP A 65 5.95 -9.69 -28.26
CA ASP A 65 6.33 -8.96 -29.48
C ASP A 65 6.48 -7.46 -29.24
N LEU A 66 5.74 -6.91 -28.26
CA LEU A 66 5.60 -5.49 -28.02
C LEU A 66 6.47 -4.97 -26.88
N VAL A 67 6.69 -5.78 -25.83
CA VAL A 67 7.23 -5.35 -24.53
C VAL A 67 8.58 -4.63 -24.64
N GLY A 68 9.41 -5.03 -25.61
CA GLY A 68 10.74 -4.47 -25.85
C GLY A 68 10.79 -3.21 -26.72
N THR A 69 9.65 -2.72 -27.23
CA THR A 69 9.59 -1.57 -28.15
C THR A 69 9.10 -0.32 -27.41
N GLU A 70 9.82 0.80 -27.52
CA GLU A 70 9.53 2.03 -26.74
C GLU A 70 9.16 3.26 -27.58
N CYS A 71 9.11 3.16 -28.91
CA CYS A 71 8.97 4.33 -29.78
C CYS A 71 7.59 5.00 -29.68
N PHE A 72 6.52 4.22 -29.51
CA PHE A 72 5.14 4.68 -29.65
C PHE A 72 4.36 4.50 -28.33
N PRO A 73 3.78 5.56 -27.76
CA PRO A 73 2.90 5.47 -26.59
C PRO A 73 1.79 4.41 -26.66
N CYS A 74 1.15 4.21 -27.81
CA CYS A 74 0.04 3.26 -27.99
C CYS A 74 0.42 1.80 -27.70
N ILE A 75 1.72 1.48 -27.70
CA ILE A 75 2.22 0.16 -27.30
C ILE A 75 1.82 -0.16 -25.85
N ASN A 76 1.86 0.83 -24.95
CA ASN A 76 1.41 0.61 -23.57
C ASN A 76 -0.09 0.33 -23.52
N GLU A 77 -0.90 1.06 -24.29
CA GLU A 77 -2.35 0.86 -24.38
C GLU A 77 -2.70 -0.55 -24.87
N VAL A 78 -1.98 -1.04 -25.89
CA VAL A 78 -2.19 -2.39 -26.42
C VAL A 78 -1.76 -3.46 -25.40
N ILE A 79 -0.59 -3.30 -24.76
CA ILE A 79 -0.11 -4.24 -23.74
C ILE A 79 -1.09 -4.30 -22.57
N LEU A 80 -1.48 -3.14 -22.02
CA LEU A 80 -2.37 -3.06 -20.88
C LEU A 80 -3.76 -3.59 -21.23
N THR A 81 -4.30 -3.25 -22.40
CA THR A 81 -5.57 -3.81 -22.89
C THR A 81 -5.55 -5.33 -22.88
N LYS A 82 -4.51 -5.96 -23.45
CA LYS A 82 -4.38 -7.42 -23.49
C LYS A 82 -4.33 -8.03 -22.10
N LEU A 83 -3.45 -7.51 -21.23
CA LEU A 83 -3.30 -8.04 -19.88
C LEU A 83 -4.57 -7.85 -19.04
N MET A 84 -5.26 -6.72 -19.15
CA MET A 84 -6.51 -6.47 -18.40
C MET A 84 -7.66 -7.34 -18.89
N ILE A 85 -7.75 -7.62 -20.20
CA ILE A 85 -8.71 -8.57 -20.76
C ILE A 85 -8.43 -9.98 -20.22
N GLU A 86 -7.18 -10.45 -20.29
CA GLU A 86 -6.80 -11.76 -19.76
C GLU A 86 -7.11 -11.89 -18.26
N ILE A 87 -6.80 -10.86 -17.46
CA ILE A 87 -7.17 -10.81 -16.03
C ILE A 87 -8.69 -10.89 -15.86
N SER A 88 -9.45 -10.13 -16.65
CA SER A 88 -10.92 -10.12 -16.62
C SER A 88 -11.53 -11.47 -17.02
N ASP A 89 -10.83 -12.24 -17.86
CA ASP A 89 -11.20 -13.60 -18.28
C ASP A 89 -10.64 -14.69 -17.34
N HIS A 90 -10.14 -14.32 -16.16
CA HIS A 90 -9.56 -15.21 -15.14
C HIS A 90 -8.25 -15.91 -15.54
N ILE A 91 -7.55 -15.38 -16.55
CA ILE A 91 -6.23 -15.85 -16.99
C ILE A 91 -5.20 -14.91 -16.39
N ILE A 92 -4.80 -15.15 -15.14
CA ILE A 92 -3.80 -14.33 -14.44
C ILE A 92 -2.45 -15.04 -14.44
N ASP A 93 -1.64 -14.72 -15.45
CA ASP A 93 -0.25 -15.16 -15.54
C ASP A 93 0.67 -14.18 -14.79
N VAL A 94 1.10 -14.62 -13.60
CA VAL A 94 1.91 -13.85 -12.67
C VAL A 94 3.27 -13.48 -13.28
N ASP A 95 3.92 -14.42 -13.98
CA ASP A 95 5.26 -14.20 -14.53
C ASP A 95 5.19 -13.24 -15.72
N THR A 96 4.21 -13.43 -16.61
CA THR A 96 4.01 -12.55 -17.76
C THR A 96 3.72 -11.12 -17.34
N ILE A 97 2.82 -10.90 -16.36
CA ILE A 97 2.52 -9.56 -15.85
C ILE A 97 3.76 -8.95 -15.17
N THR A 98 4.41 -9.67 -14.26
CA THR A 98 5.55 -9.15 -13.49
C THR A 98 6.71 -8.75 -14.41
N ASN A 99 7.13 -9.64 -15.30
CA ASN A 99 8.21 -9.37 -16.26
C ASN A 99 7.86 -8.22 -17.21
N THR A 100 6.60 -8.14 -17.65
CA THR A 100 6.13 -7.03 -18.50
C THR A 100 6.24 -5.71 -17.75
N VAL A 101 5.70 -5.62 -16.54
CA VAL A 101 5.72 -4.38 -15.74
C VAL A 101 7.16 -3.95 -15.44
N GLU A 102 8.03 -4.88 -15.01
CA GLU A 102 9.45 -4.58 -14.78
C GLU A 102 10.15 -4.05 -16.02
N LYS A 103 9.88 -4.66 -17.18
CA LYS A 103 10.46 -4.19 -18.45
C LYS A 103 9.94 -2.80 -18.83
N ARG A 104 8.62 -2.59 -18.75
CA ARG A 104 7.97 -1.32 -19.14
C ARG A 104 8.33 -0.17 -18.21
N ARG A 105 8.58 -0.42 -16.92
CA ARG A 105 9.08 0.58 -15.95
C ARG A 105 10.36 1.29 -16.39
N THR A 106 11.15 0.66 -17.25
CA THR A 106 12.41 1.24 -17.78
C THR A 106 12.23 1.97 -19.10
N CYS A 107 11.03 1.94 -19.69
CA CYS A 107 10.74 2.55 -20.99
C CYS A 107 10.28 4.00 -20.84
N VAL A 108 10.56 4.79 -21.87
CA VAL A 108 10.37 6.25 -21.91
C VAL A 108 8.90 6.67 -21.64
N TRP A 109 7.94 5.92 -22.16
CA TRP A 109 6.51 6.23 -22.03
C TRP A 109 5.84 5.51 -20.85
N TYR A 110 6.53 5.24 -19.75
CA TYR A 110 5.93 4.56 -18.60
C TYR A 110 5.05 5.48 -17.74
N GLU A 111 5.53 6.69 -17.44
CA GLU A 111 4.89 7.63 -16.49
C GLU A 111 3.38 7.86 -16.77
N PRO A 112 2.93 8.09 -18.02
CA PRO A 112 1.50 8.29 -18.29
C PRO A 112 0.63 7.04 -18.00
N PHE A 113 1.24 5.87 -17.87
CA PHE A 113 0.59 4.58 -17.70
C PHE A 113 0.94 3.90 -16.36
N GLU A 114 1.70 4.58 -15.49
CA GLU A 114 2.27 3.98 -14.27
C GLU A 114 1.19 3.38 -13.38
N ASN A 115 0.07 4.09 -13.22
CA ASN A 115 -1.04 3.68 -12.35
C ASN A 115 -1.71 2.39 -12.83
N PHE A 116 -1.79 2.17 -14.15
CA PHE A 116 -2.35 0.94 -14.70
C PHE A 116 -1.40 -0.24 -14.51
N TYR A 117 -0.10 -0.03 -14.80
CA TYR A 117 0.92 -1.06 -14.64
C TYR A 117 1.14 -1.46 -13.17
N ASP A 118 1.19 -0.49 -12.26
CA ASP A 118 1.33 -0.75 -10.83
C ASP A 118 0.09 -1.45 -10.27
N GLY A 119 -1.10 -1.11 -10.77
CA GLY A 119 -2.34 -1.81 -10.46
C GLY A 119 -2.30 -3.29 -10.86
N ILE A 120 -2.04 -3.60 -12.13
CA ILE A 120 -2.01 -5.01 -12.58
C ILE A 120 -0.88 -5.81 -11.93
N LEU A 121 0.23 -5.17 -11.55
CA LEU A 121 1.27 -5.80 -10.75
C LEU A 121 0.75 -6.26 -9.39
N GLN A 122 -0.08 -5.44 -8.72
CA GLN A 122 -0.70 -5.87 -7.46
C GLN A 122 -1.66 -7.03 -7.68
N VAL A 123 -2.38 -7.08 -8.80
CA VAL A 123 -3.20 -8.25 -9.16
C VAL A 123 -2.33 -9.50 -9.28
N ALA A 124 -1.16 -9.42 -9.92
CA ALA A 124 -0.22 -10.53 -10.00
C ALA A 124 0.30 -10.96 -8.62
N ASN A 125 0.62 -10.01 -7.74
CA ASN A 125 1.03 -10.30 -6.36
C ASN A 125 -0.06 -11.00 -5.56
N MET A 126 -1.31 -10.52 -5.65
CA MET A 126 -2.48 -11.16 -5.01
C MET A 126 -2.71 -12.56 -5.56
N GLN A 127 -2.54 -12.77 -6.86
CA GLN A 127 -2.67 -14.08 -7.48
C GLN A 127 -1.54 -15.04 -7.05
N SER A 128 -0.31 -14.55 -6.88
CA SER A 128 0.79 -15.35 -6.32
C SER A 128 0.46 -15.79 -4.90
N PHE A 129 0.04 -14.85 -4.07
CA PHE A 129 -0.39 -15.12 -2.69
C PHE A 129 -1.53 -16.15 -2.63
N PHE A 130 -2.52 -16.03 -3.52
CA PHE A 130 -3.59 -17.02 -3.67
C PHE A 130 -3.07 -18.42 -4.01
N LYS A 131 -2.14 -18.52 -4.97
CA LYS A 131 -1.55 -19.81 -5.35
C LYS A 131 -0.77 -20.46 -4.20
N GLU A 132 -0.05 -19.65 -3.43
CA GLU A 132 0.70 -20.12 -2.25
C GLU A 132 -0.23 -20.62 -1.13
N HIS A 133 -1.44 -20.07 -1.04
CA HIS A 133 -2.43 -20.39 -0.01
C HIS A 133 -3.68 -21.07 -0.59
N SER A 134 -3.55 -21.80 -1.71
CA SER A 134 -4.69 -22.36 -2.43
C SER A 134 -5.46 -23.43 -1.64
N ALA A 135 -4.86 -23.97 -0.58
CA ALA A 135 -5.52 -24.89 0.34
C ALA A 135 -6.51 -24.18 1.28
N GLY A 136 -6.50 -22.85 1.35
CA GLY A 136 -7.26 -22.04 2.30
C GLY A 136 -6.56 -21.91 3.65
N PHE A 137 -7.27 -21.30 4.62
CA PHE A 137 -6.75 -21.01 5.96
C PHE A 137 -7.32 -22.00 6.99
N HIS A 138 -6.46 -22.80 7.61
CA HIS A 138 -6.85 -23.92 8.50
C HIS A 138 -6.07 -23.95 9.81
N THR A 139 -5.68 -22.78 10.30
CA THR A 139 -4.88 -22.64 11.50
C THR A 139 -5.70 -23.11 12.69
N ALA A 140 -5.09 -23.84 13.62
CA ALA A 140 -5.81 -24.50 14.72
C ALA A 140 -5.77 -23.73 16.04
N GLU A 141 -4.78 -22.84 16.20
CA GLU A 141 -4.55 -22.10 17.45
C GLU A 141 -4.65 -20.58 17.23
N ALA A 142 -5.32 -19.88 18.15
CA ALA A 142 -5.54 -18.43 18.06
C ALA A 142 -4.23 -17.61 18.04
N LYS A 143 -3.21 -18.01 18.81
CA LYS A 143 -1.90 -17.33 18.73
C LYS A 143 -1.17 -17.58 17.41
N SER A 144 -1.41 -18.73 16.79
CA SER A 144 -0.74 -19.12 15.55
C SER A 144 -1.29 -18.34 14.36
N ILE A 145 -2.61 -18.12 14.30
CA ILE A 145 -3.19 -17.30 13.23
C ILE A 145 -2.72 -15.84 13.30
N TRP A 146 -2.53 -15.33 14.52
CA TRP A 146 -1.94 -14.01 14.76
C TRP A 146 -0.52 -13.92 14.18
N LYS A 147 0.30 -14.92 14.47
CA LYS A 147 1.67 -15.01 13.96
C LYS A 147 1.71 -15.07 12.43
N GLU A 148 0.93 -15.96 11.83
CA GLU A 148 0.85 -16.11 10.37
C GLU A 148 0.44 -14.80 9.70
N TYR A 149 -0.53 -14.07 10.27
CA TYR A 149 -0.90 -12.77 9.74
C TYR A 149 0.23 -11.76 9.77
N THR A 150 0.98 -11.70 10.87
CA THR A 150 2.12 -10.78 10.99
C THR A 150 3.34 -11.17 10.16
N GLU A 151 3.46 -12.44 9.76
CA GLU A 151 4.58 -12.96 8.97
C GLU A 151 4.30 -12.92 7.45
N SER A 152 3.08 -13.25 7.02
CA SER A 152 2.73 -13.34 5.59
C SER A 152 1.38 -12.74 5.23
N TYR A 153 0.29 -12.97 5.98
CA TYR A 153 -1.04 -12.64 5.44
C TYR A 153 -1.29 -11.12 5.28
N TYR A 154 -0.62 -10.26 6.04
CA TYR A 154 -0.69 -8.81 5.86
C TYR A 154 -0.25 -8.35 4.45
N GLN A 155 0.50 -9.18 3.71
CA GLN A 155 0.91 -8.87 2.35
C GLN A 155 -0.30 -8.77 1.41
N MET A 156 -1.33 -9.60 1.61
CA MET A 156 -2.56 -9.53 0.82
C MET A 156 -3.28 -8.19 1.03
N ASP A 157 -3.39 -7.73 2.27
CA ASP A 157 -3.92 -6.38 2.59
C ASP A 157 -3.08 -5.27 1.95
N THR A 158 -1.75 -5.45 1.90
CA THR A 158 -0.82 -4.52 1.25
C THR A 158 -1.10 -4.43 -0.25
N TYR A 159 -1.17 -5.56 -0.94
CA TYR A 159 -1.41 -5.61 -2.38
C TYR A 159 -2.78 -5.03 -2.73
N TYR A 160 -3.82 -5.39 -1.96
CA TYR A 160 -5.17 -4.84 -2.11
C TYR A 160 -5.17 -3.30 -1.97
N ARG A 161 -4.55 -2.77 -0.89
CA ARG A 161 -4.46 -1.32 -0.67
C ARG A 161 -3.69 -0.61 -1.80
N LEU A 162 -2.57 -1.17 -2.25
CA LEU A 162 -1.76 -0.59 -3.32
C LEU A 162 -2.47 -0.64 -4.67
N PHE A 163 -3.25 -1.70 -4.94
CA PHE A 163 -4.11 -1.79 -6.10
C PHE A 163 -5.13 -0.65 -6.11
N HIS A 164 -5.88 -0.47 -5.00
CA HIS A 164 -6.88 0.60 -4.91
C HIS A 164 -6.27 2.00 -4.97
N LEU A 165 -5.07 2.20 -4.42
CA LEU A 165 -4.33 3.45 -4.60
C LEU A 165 -4.03 3.73 -6.08
N SER A 166 -3.57 2.70 -6.81
CA SER A 166 -3.25 2.81 -8.23
C SER A 166 -4.52 3.04 -9.07
N PHE A 167 -5.61 2.36 -8.74
CA PHE A 167 -6.92 2.57 -9.36
C PHE A 167 -7.46 3.98 -9.08
N GLN A 168 -7.38 4.48 -7.85
CA GLN A 168 -7.83 5.83 -7.54
C GLN A 168 -7.05 6.89 -8.32
N LYS A 169 -5.71 6.74 -8.41
CA LYS A 169 -4.86 7.63 -9.20
C LYS A 169 -5.14 7.54 -10.70
N SER A 170 -5.46 6.35 -11.23
CA SER A 170 -5.77 6.22 -12.66
C SER A 170 -7.02 7.00 -13.06
N LEU A 171 -7.98 7.17 -12.15
CA LEU A 171 -9.18 8.01 -12.37
C LEU A 171 -8.85 9.50 -12.53
N GLU A 172 -7.71 9.97 -11.98
CA GLU A 172 -7.26 11.35 -12.13
C GLU A 172 -6.56 11.59 -13.48
N THR A 173 -5.85 10.58 -13.99
CA THR A 173 -5.16 10.65 -15.28
C THR A 173 -6.07 10.35 -16.47
N SER A 174 -7.03 9.43 -16.31
CA SER A 174 -7.98 8.89 -17.31
C SER A 174 -7.36 8.42 -18.63
N ASN A 175 -7.73 7.23 -19.07
CA ASN A 175 -7.45 6.74 -20.42
C ASN A 175 -8.68 6.05 -20.99
N ILE A 176 -9.25 6.62 -22.06
CA ILE A 176 -10.52 6.16 -22.67
C ILE A 176 -10.51 4.67 -23.00
N LEU A 177 -9.36 4.09 -23.38
CA LEU A 177 -9.26 2.67 -23.73
C LEU A 177 -9.15 1.77 -22.50
N LEU A 178 -8.50 2.25 -21.44
CA LEU A 178 -8.12 1.42 -20.28
C LEU A 178 -9.09 1.57 -19.10
N ASP A 179 -9.79 2.70 -18.97
CA ASP A 179 -10.59 3.01 -17.79
C ASP A 179 -11.68 1.96 -17.52
N ASP A 180 -12.40 1.53 -18.55
CA ASP A 180 -13.45 0.50 -18.41
C ASP A 180 -12.87 -0.90 -18.20
N LEU A 181 -11.76 -1.23 -18.85
CA LEU A 181 -11.05 -2.50 -18.61
C LEU A 181 -10.53 -2.58 -17.18
N PHE A 182 -10.01 -1.47 -16.66
CA PHE A 182 -9.46 -1.45 -15.30
C PHE A 182 -10.56 -1.57 -14.25
N LYS A 183 -11.76 -1.04 -14.49
CA LYS A 183 -12.95 -1.30 -13.65
C LYS A 183 -13.32 -2.79 -13.62
N HIS A 184 -13.24 -3.49 -14.75
CA HIS A 184 -13.47 -4.94 -14.76
C HIS A 184 -12.39 -5.72 -13.98
N VAL A 185 -11.15 -5.25 -13.99
CA VAL A 185 -10.09 -5.80 -13.13
C VAL A 185 -10.40 -5.56 -11.65
N VAL A 186 -10.97 -4.41 -11.27
CA VAL A 186 -11.42 -4.14 -9.88
C VAL A 186 -12.40 -5.21 -9.42
N ASP A 187 -13.38 -5.59 -10.24
CA ASP A 187 -14.34 -6.64 -9.88
C ASP A 187 -13.66 -7.98 -9.53
N LYS A 188 -12.54 -8.31 -10.20
CA LYS A 188 -11.75 -9.52 -9.90
C LYS A 188 -10.98 -9.40 -8.59
N VAL A 189 -10.35 -8.25 -8.37
CA VAL A 189 -9.63 -7.97 -7.12
C VAL A 189 -10.58 -8.01 -5.93
N GLU A 190 -11.74 -7.38 -6.05
CA GLU A 190 -12.80 -7.41 -5.04
C GLU A 190 -13.29 -8.84 -4.79
N GLY A 191 -13.53 -9.62 -5.85
CA GLY A 191 -13.92 -11.02 -5.75
C GLY A 191 -12.91 -11.84 -4.94
N LEU A 192 -11.62 -11.76 -5.31
CA LEU A 192 -10.53 -12.49 -4.65
C LEU A 192 -10.34 -12.05 -3.19
N TYR A 193 -10.39 -10.74 -2.92
CA TYR A 193 -10.14 -10.24 -1.58
C TYR A 193 -11.32 -10.46 -0.63
N THR A 194 -12.55 -10.12 -1.05
CA THR A 194 -13.72 -10.17 -0.16
C THR A 194 -14.22 -11.60 0.07
N HIS A 195 -14.32 -12.42 -0.98
CA HIS A 195 -14.93 -13.75 -0.88
C HIS A 195 -13.94 -14.80 -0.42
N TRP A 196 -12.73 -14.79 -0.99
CA TRP A 196 -11.72 -15.77 -0.63
C TRP A 196 -10.91 -15.31 0.59
N PHE A 197 -10.14 -14.22 0.48
CA PHE A 197 -9.23 -13.83 1.56
C PHE A 197 -9.96 -13.50 2.85
N LEU A 198 -10.83 -12.48 2.86
CA LEU A 198 -11.58 -12.09 4.06
C LEU A 198 -12.60 -13.16 4.48
N GLY A 199 -13.24 -13.83 3.53
CA GLY A 199 -14.22 -14.89 3.81
C GLY A 199 -13.60 -16.09 4.52
N GLU A 200 -12.54 -16.68 3.94
CA GLU A 200 -11.91 -17.86 4.52
C GLU A 200 -11.06 -17.53 5.75
N LEU A 201 -10.19 -16.51 5.67
CA LEU A 201 -9.37 -16.10 6.80
C LEU A 201 -10.23 -15.61 7.96
N GLY A 202 -11.28 -14.82 7.68
CA GLY A 202 -12.18 -14.31 8.71
C GLY A 202 -12.96 -15.40 9.43
N ASN A 203 -13.40 -16.44 8.72
CA ASN A 203 -14.03 -17.61 9.33
C ASN A 203 -13.05 -18.36 10.23
N ASN A 204 -11.86 -18.73 9.70
CA ASN A 204 -10.86 -19.44 10.50
C ASN A 204 -10.44 -18.61 11.74
N TRP A 205 -10.21 -17.30 11.58
CA TRP A 205 -9.84 -16.40 12.66
C TRP A 205 -10.91 -16.33 13.75
N SER A 206 -12.17 -16.18 13.36
CA SER A 206 -13.28 -16.09 14.32
C SER A 206 -13.46 -17.40 15.07
N ASP A 207 -13.38 -18.53 14.38
CA ASP A 207 -13.58 -19.86 14.97
C ASP A 207 -12.48 -20.19 15.99
N VAL A 208 -11.20 -19.99 15.65
CA VAL A 208 -10.09 -20.34 16.56
C VAL A 208 -9.99 -19.42 17.77
N CYS A 209 -10.41 -18.15 17.62
CA CYS A 209 -10.35 -17.17 18.71
C CYS A 209 -11.58 -17.24 19.63
N ALA A 210 -12.67 -17.91 19.22
CA ALA A 210 -13.98 -17.82 19.86
C ALA A 210 -13.94 -18.16 21.36
N ASP A 211 -13.38 -19.32 21.71
CA ASP A 211 -13.37 -19.82 23.10
C ASP A 211 -12.51 -18.92 24.01
N GLU A 212 -11.35 -18.47 23.54
CA GLU A 212 -10.46 -17.61 24.31
C GLU A 212 -11.06 -16.21 24.51
N LEU A 213 -11.67 -15.64 23.47
CA LEU A 213 -12.38 -14.36 23.57
C LEU A 213 -13.58 -14.47 24.51
N ALA A 214 -14.37 -15.55 24.43
CA ALA A 214 -15.52 -15.75 25.31
C ALA A 214 -15.12 -15.95 26.78
N THR A 215 -14.00 -16.65 27.02
CA THR A 215 -13.55 -17.01 28.38
C THR A 215 -12.74 -15.90 29.04
N TYR A 216 -11.85 -15.25 28.28
CA TYR A 216 -10.83 -14.33 28.79
C TYR A 216 -10.97 -12.89 28.26
N GLY A 217 -11.84 -12.66 27.27
CA GLY A 217 -11.96 -11.37 26.59
C GLY A 217 -10.76 -11.03 25.69
N LYS A 218 -9.86 -11.99 25.45
CA LYS A 218 -8.61 -11.81 24.71
C LYS A 218 -8.03 -13.14 24.26
N VAL A 219 -7.29 -13.12 23.17
CA VAL A 219 -6.38 -14.22 22.80
C VAL A 219 -5.18 -14.24 23.74
N LEU A 220 -4.89 -15.41 24.31
CA LEU A 220 -3.78 -15.68 25.20
C LEU A 220 -2.45 -15.73 24.44
N GLU A 221 -1.35 -15.49 25.15
CA GLU A 221 0.02 -15.50 24.59
C GLU A 221 0.30 -14.45 23.49
N VAL A 222 -0.68 -13.62 23.13
CA VAL A 222 -0.51 -12.43 22.29
C VAL A 222 -0.25 -11.21 23.20
N PRO A 223 0.72 -10.34 22.90
CA PRO A 223 0.94 -9.11 23.65
C PRO A 223 -0.30 -8.21 23.64
N GLN A 224 -0.70 -7.67 24.80
CA GLN A 224 -1.89 -6.82 24.91
C GLN A 224 -1.53 -5.35 24.75
N GLN A 225 -2.40 -4.59 24.07
CA GLN A 225 -2.26 -3.14 23.93
C GLN A 225 -2.24 -2.42 25.28
N GLU A 226 -2.99 -2.92 26.26
CA GLU A 226 -3.05 -2.39 27.64
C GLU A 226 -1.68 -2.42 28.34
N ASP A 227 -0.80 -3.36 27.95
CA ASP A 227 0.53 -3.49 28.52
C ASP A 227 1.57 -2.58 27.84
N PHE A 228 1.17 -1.78 26.84
CA PHE A 228 2.09 -0.99 26.01
C PHE A 228 2.97 -0.06 26.84
N TYR A 229 2.36 0.79 27.68
CA TYR A 229 3.14 1.76 28.46
C TYR A 229 4.14 1.07 29.39
N ARG A 230 3.67 0.06 30.13
CA ARG A 230 4.49 -0.71 31.08
C ARG A 230 5.64 -1.45 30.39
N SER A 231 5.38 -2.04 29.22
CA SER A 231 6.36 -2.89 28.53
C SER A 231 7.34 -2.11 27.65
N ARG A 232 6.93 -0.98 27.07
CA ARG A 232 7.71 -0.24 26.07
C ARG A 232 8.28 1.08 26.56
N ILE A 233 7.65 1.72 27.55
CA ILE A 233 8.00 3.09 27.96
C ILE A 233 8.60 3.08 29.35
N GLN A 234 7.92 2.48 30.32
CA GLN A 234 8.38 2.45 31.72
C GLN A 234 9.72 1.72 31.91
N THR A 235 10.05 0.80 31.00
CA THR A 235 11.31 0.04 31.00
C THR A 235 12.46 0.77 30.30
N SER A 236 12.19 1.89 29.63
CA SER A 236 13.22 2.67 28.92
C SER A 236 13.94 3.63 29.88
N ASP A 237 15.26 3.65 29.82
CA ASP A 237 16.13 4.62 30.49
C ASP A 237 16.48 5.83 29.59
N THR A 238 15.95 5.86 28.37
CA THR A 238 16.17 6.92 27.39
C THR A 238 14.88 7.64 27.04
N LYS A 239 15.02 8.85 26.49
CA LYS A 239 13.90 9.64 25.99
C LYS A 239 13.13 8.91 24.89
N VAL A 240 11.83 8.72 25.11
CA VAL A 240 10.93 7.99 24.20
C VAL A 240 9.97 8.96 23.50
N PHE A 241 9.87 8.82 22.18
CA PHE A 241 8.81 9.42 21.39
C PHE A 241 7.79 8.34 21.00
N VAL A 242 6.53 8.58 21.33
CA VAL A 242 5.41 7.71 21.01
C VAL A 242 4.52 8.43 20.01
N ILE A 243 4.45 7.93 18.79
CA ILE A 243 3.56 8.46 17.75
C ILE A 243 2.40 7.50 17.61
N ILE A 244 1.18 8.01 17.81
CA ILE A 244 -0.06 7.23 17.72
C ILE A 244 -0.83 7.77 16.52
N SER A 245 -0.94 6.95 15.48
CA SER A 245 -1.84 7.21 14.36
C SER A 245 -3.10 6.39 14.53
N ASP A 246 -4.27 7.03 14.51
CA ASP A 246 -5.54 6.30 14.60
C ASP A 246 -5.74 5.42 13.35
N ALA A 247 -6.42 4.29 13.55
CA ALA A 247 -6.75 3.29 12.51
C ALA A 247 -5.57 2.80 11.65
N MET A 248 -4.33 2.88 12.14
CA MET A 248 -3.16 2.36 11.42
C MET A 248 -3.09 0.83 11.51
N ARG A 249 -3.45 0.16 10.43
CA ARG A 249 -3.40 -1.30 10.32
C ARG A 249 -1.95 -1.82 10.20
N TYR A 250 -1.75 -3.10 10.50
CA TYR A 250 -0.42 -3.71 10.57
C TYR A 250 0.33 -3.68 9.24
N GLU A 251 -0.36 -3.88 8.10
CA GLU A 251 0.25 -3.87 6.77
C GLU A 251 0.79 -2.49 6.38
N VAL A 252 0.14 -1.43 6.86
CA VAL A 252 0.62 -0.05 6.70
C VAL A 252 1.89 0.15 7.54
N ALA A 253 1.90 -0.36 8.77
CA ALA A 253 3.10 -0.31 9.62
C ALA A 253 4.26 -1.11 9.03
N ALA A 254 4.01 -2.25 8.41
CA ALA A 254 5.03 -3.03 7.71
C ALA A 254 5.64 -2.25 6.54
N THR A 255 4.79 -1.64 5.70
CA THR A 255 5.24 -0.77 4.60
C THR A 255 6.11 0.40 5.11
N MET A 256 5.68 1.06 6.19
CA MET A 256 6.43 2.16 6.81
C MET A 256 7.75 1.69 7.42
N ALA A 257 7.78 0.53 8.06
CA ALA A 257 9.00 -0.06 8.63
C ALA A 257 10.04 -0.33 7.54
N ASP A 258 9.62 -0.92 6.42
CA ASP A 258 10.49 -1.17 5.26
C ASP A 258 11.04 0.12 4.64
N GLN A 259 10.21 1.17 4.58
CA GLN A 259 10.66 2.49 4.11
C GLN A 259 11.71 3.08 5.07
N LEU A 260 11.43 3.11 6.37
CA LEU A 260 12.35 3.63 7.38
C LEU A 260 13.68 2.86 7.39
N GLN A 261 13.63 1.54 7.20
CA GLN A 261 14.83 0.70 7.18
C GLN A 261 15.72 0.98 5.96
N ARG A 262 15.12 1.36 4.83
CA ARG A 262 15.84 1.73 3.59
C ARG A 262 16.37 3.15 3.60
N GLU A 263 15.59 4.08 4.12
CA GLU A 263 15.88 5.53 4.03
C GLU A 263 16.66 6.07 5.24
N THR A 264 16.74 5.31 6.33
CA THR A 264 17.41 5.75 7.57
C THR A 264 18.47 4.77 8.02
N GLN A 265 19.45 5.25 8.81
CA GLN A 265 20.46 4.41 9.47
C GLN A 265 19.94 3.81 10.80
N SER A 266 18.63 3.86 11.05
CA SER A 266 18.04 3.42 12.30
C SER A 266 17.87 1.89 12.32
N LYS A 267 17.87 1.33 13.53
CA LYS A 267 17.39 -0.04 13.75
C LYS A 267 15.86 0.00 13.75
N VAL A 268 15.23 -0.63 12.76
CA VAL A 268 13.77 -0.72 12.68
C VAL A 268 13.33 -2.14 13.05
N SER A 269 12.25 -2.24 13.81
CA SER A 269 11.61 -3.50 14.14
C SER A 269 10.10 -3.31 14.20
N ILE A 270 9.34 -4.26 13.68
CA ILE A 270 7.89 -4.30 13.76
C ILE A 270 7.45 -5.41 14.71
N SER A 271 6.38 -5.16 15.46
CA SER A 271 5.69 -6.14 16.29
C SER A 271 4.22 -5.76 16.42
N SER A 272 3.38 -6.70 16.80
CA SER A 272 1.94 -6.52 16.95
C SER A 272 1.50 -6.55 18.42
N MET A 273 0.35 -5.96 18.70
CA MET A 273 -0.36 -6.08 19.97
C MET A 273 -1.86 -6.27 19.70
N GLN A 274 -2.53 -7.07 20.52
CA GLN A 274 -3.98 -7.20 20.51
C GLN A 274 -4.62 -5.96 21.10
N SER A 275 -5.54 -5.35 20.33
CA SER A 275 -6.35 -4.23 20.81
C SER A 275 -7.30 -4.67 21.91
N ILE A 276 -7.58 -3.77 22.85
CA ILE A 276 -8.65 -3.96 23.83
C ILE A 276 -10.02 -4.09 23.14
N PHE A 277 -10.90 -4.93 23.68
CA PHE A 277 -12.28 -5.08 23.20
C PHE A 277 -13.24 -4.15 23.96
N PRO A 278 -14.15 -3.41 23.28
CA PRO A 278 -14.27 -3.30 21.83
C PRO A 278 -13.15 -2.45 21.22
N SER A 279 -12.71 -2.80 20.01
CA SER A 279 -11.61 -2.14 19.26
C SER A 279 -12.01 -0.79 18.67
N THR A 280 -12.42 0.13 19.55
CA THR A 280 -12.80 1.50 19.19
C THR A 280 -11.80 2.51 19.75
N THR A 281 -11.68 3.67 19.11
CA THR A 281 -10.68 4.70 19.45
C THR A 281 -10.65 5.05 20.94
N LYS A 282 -11.80 5.15 21.62
CA LYS A 282 -11.85 5.52 23.05
C LYS A 282 -11.12 4.53 23.95
N PHE A 283 -11.29 3.23 23.69
CA PHE A 283 -10.66 2.17 24.47
C PHE A 283 -9.19 2.00 24.06
N GLY A 284 -8.91 1.94 22.75
CA GLY A 284 -7.54 1.79 22.25
C GLY A 284 -6.61 2.93 22.69
N MET A 285 -7.08 4.17 22.65
CA MET A 285 -6.29 5.33 23.10
C MET A 285 -6.07 5.34 24.61
N ALA A 286 -7.01 4.80 25.39
CA ALA A 286 -6.87 4.67 26.84
C ALA A 286 -5.84 3.58 27.20
N ALA A 287 -5.86 2.45 26.49
CA ALA A 287 -4.95 1.33 26.69
C ALA A 287 -3.46 1.70 26.46
N LEU A 288 -3.18 2.72 25.65
CA LEU A 288 -1.81 3.20 25.39
C LEU A 288 -1.25 4.16 26.47
N LEU A 289 -2.08 4.57 27.44
CA LEU A 289 -1.69 5.44 28.55
C LEU A 289 -1.24 4.62 29.77
N PRO A 290 -0.50 5.20 30.73
CA PRO A 290 -0.19 4.53 31.99
C PRO A 290 -1.48 4.32 32.79
N HIS A 291 -1.69 3.08 33.26
CA HIS A 291 -2.82 2.71 34.10
C HIS A 291 -2.53 1.43 34.87
N LYS A 292 -3.21 1.24 36.01
CA LYS A 292 -3.34 -0.06 36.68
C LYS A 292 -4.69 -0.72 36.35
N GLU A 293 -5.72 0.10 36.16
CA GLU A 293 -7.06 -0.34 35.80
C GLU A 293 -7.71 0.63 34.81
N LEU A 294 -8.40 0.07 33.80
CA LEU A 294 -9.30 0.80 32.94
C LEU A 294 -10.74 0.55 33.36
N THR A 295 -11.51 1.62 33.57
CA THR A 295 -12.93 1.54 33.91
C THR A 295 -13.77 2.37 32.93
N VAL A 296 -15.05 2.03 32.80
CA VAL A 296 -15.98 2.75 31.93
C VAL A 296 -17.00 3.48 32.78
N GLU A 297 -17.23 4.75 32.45
CA GLU A 297 -18.29 5.56 33.03
C GLU A 297 -19.23 6.05 31.91
N VAL A 298 -20.54 5.90 32.12
CA VAL A 298 -21.57 6.46 31.24
C VAL A 298 -22.29 7.56 31.99
N ARG A 299 -22.14 8.80 31.52
CA ARG A 299 -22.89 9.96 32.01
C ARG A 299 -23.58 10.63 30.84
N ASN A 300 -24.90 10.89 30.97
CA ASN A 300 -25.71 11.50 29.91
C ASN A 300 -25.54 10.82 28.54
N ASP A 301 -25.56 9.48 28.53
CA ASP A 301 -25.33 8.64 27.34
C ASP A 301 -23.94 8.79 26.66
N ILE A 302 -23.00 9.47 27.32
CA ILE A 302 -21.62 9.59 26.85
C ILE A 302 -20.76 8.57 27.58
N LEU A 303 -20.29 7.58 26.83
CA LEU A 303 -19.28 6.62 27.28
C LEU A 303 -17.90 7.28 27.37
N THR A 304 -17.29 7.22 28.54
CA THR A 304 -15.94 7.69 28.85
C THR A 304 -15.11 6.55 29.44
N VAL A 305 -13.88 6.39 28.98
CA VAL A 305 -12.93 5.44 29.57
C VAL A 305 -12.05 6.20 30.56
N LEU A 306 -11.83 5.61 31.73
CA LEU A 306 -11.02 6.18 32.79
C LEU A 306 -9.79 5.29 33.03
N ALA A 307 -8.62 5.91 33.20
CA ALA A 307 -7.39 5.28 33.68
C ALA A 307 -7.21 5.64 35.15
N ASP A 308 -7.28 4.67 36.05
CA ASP A 308 -7.16 4.86 37.50
C ASP A 308 -8.09 5.98 38.04
N GLY A 309 -9.32 6.03 37.51
CA GLY A 309 -10.35 7.03 37.85
C GLY A 309 -10.19 8.39 37.16
N GLN A 310 -9.18 8.60 36.31
CA GLN A 310 -8.97 9.82 35.53
C GLN A 310 -9.43 9.66 34.09
N SER A 311 -10.08 10.68 33.52
CA SER A 311 -10.52 10.64 32.11
C SER A 311 -9.35 10.49 31.14
N THR A 312 -9.51 9.66 30.11
CA THR A 312 -8.53 9.48 29.02
C THR A 312 -8.92 10.22 27.72
N ALA A 313 -9.93 11.08 27.80
CA ALA A 313 -10.29 11.97 26.69
C ALA A 313 -9.10 12.86 26.32
N SER A 314 -9.05 13.33 25.07
CA SER A 314 -7.88 13.98 24.46
C SER A 314 -7.25 15.08 25.31
N THR A 315 -8.06 15.91 25.99
CA THR A 315 -7.58 17.01 26.84
C THR A 315 -6.96 16.57 28.18
N TYR A 316 -7.15 15.31 28.58
CA TYR A 316 -6.69 14.78 29.87
C TYR A 316 -5.49 13.83 29.75
N ARG A 317 -5.14 13.40 28.53
CA ARG A 317 -4.05 12.43 28.30
C ARG A 317 -2.70 12.91 28.83
N ASP A 318 -2.40 14.21 28.67
CA ASP A 318 -1.20 14.85 29.22
C ASP A 318 -1.13 14.71 30.75
N LYS A 319 -2.26 14.90 31.43
CA LYS A 319 -2.37 14.77 32.88
C LYS A 319 -2.20 13.32 33.34
N VAL A 320 -2.76 12.37 32.61
CA VAL A 320 -2.61 10.93 32.90
C VAL A 320 -1.14 10.54 32.81
N LEU A 321 -0.43 10.92 31.73
CA LEU A 321 1.01 10.65 31.57
C LEU A 321 1.85 11.22 32.71
N LYS A 322 1.60 12.48 33.09
CA LYS A 322 2.31 13.18 34.17
C LYS A 322 2.07 12.60 35.57
N THR A 323 1.06 11.74 35.73
CA THR A 323 0.83 11.04 36.99
C THR A 323 1.88 9.95 37.23
N GLU A 324 2.36 9.31 36.16
CA GLU A 324 3.40 8.27 36.23
C GLU A 324 4.80 8.87 36.03
N GLU A 325 4.99 9.73 35.01
CA GLU A 325 6.25 10.40 34.71
C GLU A 325 6.03 11.91 34.52
N PRO A 326 6.37 12.76 35.52
CA PRO A 326 6.19 14.22 35.45
C PRO A 326 6.87 14.88 34.24
N ALA A 327 7.97 14.30 33.74
CA ALA A 327 8.65 14.72 32.52
C ALA A 327 7.97 14.18 31.24
N SER A 328 6.64 14.08 31.22
CA SER A 328 5.86 13.67 30.05
C SER A 328 5.13 14.84 29.39
N VAL A 329 4.88 14.73 28.09
CA VAL A 329 3.98 15.66 27.36
C VAL A 329 3.16 14.93 26.31
N ALA A 330 1.89 15.29 26.17
CA ALA A 330 1.04 14.88 25.04
C ALA A 330 0.80 16.05 24.07
N LEU A 331 1.04 15.81 22.78
CA LEU A 331 0.94 16.78 21.71
C LEU A 331 0.00 16.27 20.61
N LYS A 332 -0.68 17.19 19.93
CA LYS A 332 -1.42 16.88 18.70
C LYS A 332 -0.54 17.17 17.49
N TYR A 333 -0.53 16.26 16.53
CA TYR A 333 0.24 16.41 15.30
C TYR A 333 -0.10 17.71 14.55
N ASN A 334 -1.40 18.01 14.40
CA ASN A 334 -1.88 19.21 13.70
C ASN A 334 -1.40 20.51 14.35
N ASP A 335 -1.19 20.51 15.66
CA ASP A 335 -0.70 21.70 16.37
C ASP A 335 0.81 21.91 16.15
N ILE A 336 1.57 20.83 15.93
CA ILE A 336 3.04 20.89 15.86
C ILE A 336 3.59 20.87 14.44
N ILE A 337 2.85 20.38 13.44
CA ILE A 337 3.35 20.23 12.06
C ILE A 337 3.67 21.59 11.41
N ALA A 338 2.89 22.63 11.72
CA ALA A 338 3.09 23.98 11.22
C ALA A 338 4.17 24.78 11.99
N MET A 339 4.64 24.27 13.14
CA MET A 339 5.59 24.97 13.99
C MET A 339 7.02 24.92 13.45
N LYS A 340 7.78 25.98 13.73
CA LYS A 340 9.21 26.01 13.43
C LYS A 340 9.96 25.02 14.32
N ARG A 341 11.13 24.58 13.86
CA ARG A 341 12.00 23.64 14.60
C ARG A 341 12.26 24.09 16.04
N ALA A 342 12.54 25.37 16.26
CA ALA A 342 12.83 25.92 17.59
C ALA A 342 11.63 25.81 18.56
N GLU A 343 10.41 26.05 18.06
CA GLU A 343 9.17 25.94 18.84
C GLU A 343 8.91 24.49 19.23
N ARG A 344 9.03 23.56 18.27
CA ARG A 344 8.93 22.12 18.55
C ARG A 344 9.97 21.65 19.56
N SER A 345 11.22 22.10 19.43
CA SER A 345 12.28 21.78 20.38
C SER A 345 12.00 22.31 21.79
N ALA A 346 11.34 23.46 21.92
CA ALA A 346 10.95 24.00 23.22
C ALA A 346 9.88 23.15 23.91
N LEU A 347 8.88 22.64 23.17
CA LEU A 347 7.79 21.81 23.71
C LEU A 347 8.30 20.49 24.32
N VAL A 348 9.36 19.93 23.76
CA VAL A 348 9.90 18.64 24.21
C VAL A 348 11.13 18.80 25.10
N LYS A 349 11.58 20.02 25.39
CA LYS A 349 12.79 20.26 26.18
C LYS A 349 12.56 19.83 27.63
N GLY A 350 13.43 18.97 28.14
CA GLY A 350 13.32 18.44 29.50
C GLY A 350 12.22 17.39 29.70
N MET A 351 11.58 16.93 28.61
CA MET A 351 10.64 15.81 28.63
C MET A 351 11.36 14.51 28.28
N ASP A 352 11.04 13.44 28.99
CA ASP A 352 11.55 12.08 28.79
C ASP A 352 10.55 11.24 28.00
N VAL A 353 9.25 11.49 28.12
CA VAL A 353 8.20 10.79 27.36
C VAL A 353 7.36 11.80 26.56
N VAL A 354 7.38 11.67 25.24
CA VAL A 354 6.66 12.58 24.33
C VAL A 354 5.65 11.79 23.51
N TYR A 355 4.37 12.01 23.76
CA TYR A 355 3.27 11.44 22.97
C TYR A 355 2.85 12.42 21.88
N ILE A 356 2.67 11.92 20.65
CA ILE A 356 2.17 12.67 19.50
C ILE A 356 0.98 11.91 18.94
N TYR A 357 -0.20 12.53 18.95
CA TYR A 357 -1.43 11.97 18.39
C TYR A 357 -1.67 12.50 16.98
N HIS A 358 -1.77 11.59 16.01
CA HIS A 358 -2.05 11.82 14.59
C HIS A 358 -3.46 11.29 14.26
N ASP A 359 -4.22 12.09 13.50
CA ASP A 359 -5.61 11.79 13.09
C ASP A 359 -6.58 11.46 14.24
N THR A 360 -6.77 12.42 15.15
CA THR A 360 -7.73 12.33 16.28
C THR A 360 -8.66 13.53 16.41
#